data_AF-A0A662DGC8-F1
#
_entry.id   AF-A0A662DGC8-F1
#
_cell.length_a   1.000
_cell.length_b   1.000
_cell.length_c   1.000
_cell.angle_alpha   90.00
_cell.angle_beta   90.00
_cell.angle_gamma   90.00
#
_symmetry.space_group_name_H-M   'P 1'
#
loop_
_entity.id
_entity.type
_entity.pdbx_description
1 polymer ?
#
loop_
_entity_poly.entity_id
_entity_poly.type
_entity_poly.pdbx_seq_one_letter_code
_entity_poly.pdbx_strand_id
1 'polypeptide(L)'
;IIFIDSDSLAPPWFIKEHLRMYKDNPNIIVDGPAITVTGENNLINPPFCSPLIRTLAFFDFGGAVFITANTSCLKENLIKAGRFDEEFGKGFGWLDRELGLRLIKMGLKRVKNRRAYVLHYQIEKKNLTFLAKKRKDRGENAILYYKKHPVKKVKKEARFHYLFYDKILNKLGWTEKYLTEKYLSFLYQKKSIRYPLFKKFYLIHCYAEGLKSGIEKHKVRIK
;
A
#
# COMPACT_ATOMS: atom_id res chain seq x y z
N ILE A 1 -13.21 -12.01 -10.35
CA ILE A 1 -12.11 -11.19 -10.91
C ILE A 1 -10.91 -11.34 -10.00
N ILE A 2 -9.73 -11.65 -10.54
CA ILE A 2 -8.46 -11.72 -9.80
C ILE A 2 -7.62 -10.51 -10.25
N PHE A 3 -7.13 -9.74 -9.29
CA PHE A 3 -6.20 -8.63 -9.49
C PHE A 3 -4.79 -9.10 -9.10
N ILE A 4 -3.82 -8.74 -9.94
CA ILE A 4 -2.41 -9.03 -9.74
C ILE A 4 -1.60 -7.85 -10.32
N ASP A 5 -0.52 -7.46 -9.65
CA ASP A 5 0.38 -6.42 -10.17
C ASP A 5 1.19 -6.96 -11.36
N SER A 6 1.54 -6.08 -12.31
CA SER A 6 2.29 -6.45 -13.51
C SER A 6 3.72 -6.91 -13.26
N ASP A 7 4.28 -6.58 -12.10
CA ASP A 7 5.61 -7.00 -11.64
C ASP A 7 5.55 -8.23 -10.72
N SER A 8 4.43 -8.95 -10.71
CA SER A 8 4.25 -10.16 -9.90
C SER A 8 4.23 -11.43 -10.76
N LEU A 9 4.98 -12.44 -10.31
CA LEU A 9 4.99 -13.77 -10.89
C LEU A 9 4.04 -14.69 -10.12
N ALA A 10 3.13 -15.33 -10.83
CA ALA A 10 2.14 -16.23 -10.25
C ALA A 10 2.57 -17.70 -10.42
N PRO A 11 2.47 -18.55 -9.37
CA PRO A 11 2.71 -19.98 -9.52
C PRO A 11 1.60 -20.64 -10.38
N PRO A 12 1.85 -21.80 -11.00
CA PRO A 12 0.87 -22.49 -11.85
C PRO A 12 -0.47 -22.80 -11.18
N TRP A 13 -0.50 -22.93 -9.85
CA TRP A 13 -1.72 -23.19 -9.07
C TRP A 13 -2.48 -21.93 -8.63
N PHE A 14 -1.98 -20.73 -8.93
CA PHE A 14 -2.50 -19.45 -8.43
C PHE A 14 -4.02 -19.28 -8.64
N ILE A 15 -4.50 -19.48 -9.86
CA ILE A 15 -5.92 -19.32 -10.21
C ILE A 15 -6.78 -20.35 -9.47
N LYS A 16 -6.34 -21.62 -9.45
CA LYS A 16 -7.03 -22.71 -8.73
C LYS A 16 -7.21 -22.39 -7.24
N GLU A 17 -6.18 -21.82 -6.63
CA GLU A 17 -6.17 -21.43 -5.23
C GLU A 17 -7.12 -20.25 -4.92
N HIS A 18 -7.29 -19.28 -5.82
CA HIS A 18 -8.34 -18.27 -5.65
C HIS A 18 -9.73 -18.86 -5.86
N LEU A 19 -9.94 -19.65 -6.92
CA LEU A 19 -11.27 -20.17 -7.29
C LEU A 19 -11.87 -21.09 -6.23
N ARG A 20 -11.06 -21.99 -5.66
CA ARG A 20 -11.54 -22.95 -4.66
C ARG A 20 -12.19 -22.30 -3.43
N MET A 21 -11.85 -21.04 -3.14
CA MET A 21 -12.38 -20.33 -1.98
C MET A 21 -13.81 -19.84 -2.17
N TYR A 22 -14.23 -19.67 -3.43
CA TYR A 22 -15.59 -19.23 -3.74
C TYR A 22 -16.61 -20.36 -3.85
N LYS A 23 -16.17 -21.63 -3.87
CA LYS A 23 -17.05 -22.79 -4.09
C LYS A 23 -18.23 -22.82 -3.12
N ASP A 24 -17.96 -22.53 -1.85
CA ASP A 24 -18.96 -22.60 -0.77
C ASP A 24 -19.29 -21.22 -0.17
N ASN A 25 -18.62 -20.15 -0.64
CA ASN A 25 -18.67 -18.84 -0.02
C ASN A 25 -18.59 -17.72 -1.09
N PRO A 26 -19.71 -17.32 -1.71
CA PRO A 26 -19.69 -16.25 -2.72
C PRO A 26 -19.47 -14.85 -2.12
N ASN A 27 -19.70 -14.68 -0.81
CA ASN A 27 -19.64 -13.38 -0.13
C ASN A 27 -18.29 -13.12 0.57
N ILE A 28 -17.19 -13.36 -0.13
CA ILE A 28 -15.83 -13.18 0.39
C ILE A 28 -14.94 -12.35 -0.54
N ILE A 29 -13.86 -11.85 0.05
CA ILE A 29 -12.69 -11.30 -0.63
C ILE A 29 -11.54 -12.27 -0.35
N VAL A 30 -10.83 -12.71 -1.38
CA VAL A 30 -9.70 -13.63 -1.21
C VAL A 30 -8.41 -12.88 -1.47
N ASP A 31 -7.58 -12.71 -0.44
CA ASP A 31 -6.24 -12.14 -0.56
C ASP A 31 -5.19 -13.26 -0.52
N GLY A 32 -4.08 -13.06 -1.24
CA GLY A 32 -2.91 -13.90 -1.15
C GLY A 32 -1.67 -13.11 -0.73
N PRO A 33 -0.63 -13.77 -0.18
CA PRO A 33 0.64 -13.11 0.09
C PRO A 33 1.30 -12.58 -1.19
N ALA A 34 1.95 -11.42 -1.11
CA ALA A 34 2.84 -10.90 -2.15
C ALA A 34 4.26 -10.85 -1.60
N ILE A 35 5.09 -11.81 -1.98
CA ILE A 35 6.42 -12.01 -1.40
C ILE A 35 7.45 -11.32 -2.27
N THR A 36 8.17 -10.34 -1.71
CA THR A 36 9.22 -9.65 -2.45
C THR A 36 10.38 -10.59 -2.75
N VAL A 37 10.75 -10.64 -4.03
CA VAL A 37 11.97 -11.32 -4.51
C VAL A 37 12.81 -10.36 -5.33
N THR A 38 14.12 -10.58 -5.34
CA THR A 38 15.12 -9.76 -6.05
C THR A 38 16.12 -10.64 -6.78
N GLY A 39 16.78 -10.11 -7.81
CA GLY A 39 17.85 -10.79 -8.55
C GLY A 39 17.34 -11.51 -9.79
N GLU A 40 18.08 -11.42 -10.89
CA GLU A 40 17.65 -11.87 -12.23
C GLU A 40 17.34 -13.37 -12.28
N ASN A 41 18.10 -14.20 -11.55
CA ASN A 41 17.86 -15.63 -11.48
C ASN A 41 16.46 -15.98 -10.97
N ASN A 42 15.88 -15.15 -10.08
CA ASN A 42 14.52 -15.35 -9.57
C ASN A 42 13.43 -14.92 -10.56
N LEU A 43 13.76 -14.18 -11.62
CA LEU A 43 12.84 -13.94 -12.75
C LEU A 43 12.81 -15.14 -13.68
N ILE A 44 14.01 -15.64 -14.04
CA ILE A 44 14.15 -16.71 -15.02
C ILE A 44 13.66 -18.04 -14.43
N ASN A 45 14.01 -18.30 -13.17
CA ASN A 45 13.64 -19.50 -12.43
C ASN A 45 12.96 -19.11 -11.12
N PRO A 46 11.65 -18.76 -11.14
CA PRO A 46 10.97 -18.26 -9.97
C PRO A 46 10.93 -19.32 -8.86
N PRO A 47 11.38 -19.01 -7.63
CA PRO A 47 11.53 -19.99 -6.56
C PRO A 47 10.20 -20.34 -5.89
N PHE A 48 9.14 -20.59 -6.66
CA PHE A 48 7.80 -20.85 -6.13
C PHE A 48 7.79 -21.98 -5.11
N CYS A 49 8.55 -23.06 -5.34
CA CYS A 49 8.59 -24.22 -4.45
C CYS A 49 9.59 -24.11 -3.29
N SER A 50 10.33 -23.00 -3.17
CA SER A 50 11.33 -22.83 -2.11
C SER A 50 10.69 -22.93 -0.70
N PRO A 51 11.29 -23.70 0.22
CA PRO A 51 10.85 -23.78 1.61
C PRO A 51 10.75 -22.41 2.28
N LEU A 52 11.68 -21.49 1.96
CA LEU A 52 11.68 -20.12 2.49
C LEU A 52 10.43 -19.35 2.03
N ILE A 53 10.11 -19.41 0.73
CA ILE A 53 8.94 -18.73 0.16
C ILE A 53 7.65 -19.28 0.77
N ARG A 54 7.54 -20.60 0.90
CA ARG A 54 6.36 -21.23 1.53
C ARG A 54 6.21 -20.83 2.99
N THR A 55 7.32 -20.73 3.70
CA THR A 55 7.36 -20.26 5.10
C THR A 55 6.89 -18.80 5.18
N LEU A 56 7.43 -17.91 4.35
CA LEU A 56 7.01 -16.51 4.30
C LEU A 56 5.52 -16.36 3.97
N ALA A 57 5.01 -17.14 3.01
CA ALA A 57 3.59 -17.17 2.68
C ALA A 57 2.73 -17.65 3.87
N PHE A 58 3.21 -18.67 4.59
CA PHE A 58 2.54 -19.24 5.75
C PHE A 58 2.40 -18.22 6.89
N PHE A 59 3.47 -17.50 7.19
CA PHE A 59 3.52 -16.51 8.28
C PHE A 59 2.95 -15.13 7.91
N ASP A 60 2.40 -14.95 6.71
CA ASP A 60 1.77 -13.70 6.31
C ASP A 60 0.36 -13.55 6.90
N PHE A 61 0.25 -13.22 8.19
CA PHE A 61 -1.04 -13.01 8.89
C PHE A 61 -1.66 -11.63 8.66
N GLY A 62 -0.88 -10.67 8.16
CA GLY A 62 -1.25 -9.26 8.17
C GLY A 62 -1.90 -8.75 6.88
N GLY A 63 -1.70 -7.46 6.63
CA GLY A 63 -2.12 -6.78 5.40
C GLY A 63 -3.50 -6.12 5.51
N ALA A 64 -3.70 -5.15 4.63
CA ALA A 64 -5.01 -4.53 4.44
C ALA A 64 -5.92 -5.45 3.60
N VAL A 65 -7.22 -5.18 3.65
CA VAL A 65 -8.23 -5.88 2.86
C VAL A 65 -8.18 -5.37 1.42
N PHE A 66 -8.29 -6.27 0.44
CA PHE A 66 -8.46 -5.94 -0.98
C PHE A 66 -7.32 -5.07 -1.51
N ILE A 67 -6.11 -5.63 -1.52
CA ILE A 67 -4.94 -4.99 -2.12
C ILE A 67 -4.73 -5.59 -3.50
N THR A 68 -4.79 -4.76 -4.55
CA THR A 68 -4.81 -5.19 -5.95
C THR A 68 -3.56 -5.93 -6.39
N ALA A 69 -2.48 -5.87 -5.60
CA ALA A 69 -1.28 -6.66 -5.82
C ALA A 69 -1.54 -8.17 -5.86
N ASN A 70 -2.47 -8.66 -5.04
CA ASN A 70 -2.89 -10.06 -5.01
C ASN A 70 -4.22 -10.21 -4.25
N THR A 71 -5.33 -10.01 -4.95
CA THR A 71 -6.66 -10.16 -4.37
C THR A 71 -7.66 -10.61 -5.42
N SER A 72 -8.76 -11.22 -4.98
CA SER A 72 -9.90 -11.49 -5.85
C SER A 72 -11.20 -11.19 -5.15
N CYS A 73 -12.22 -10.92 -5.97
CA CYS A 73 -13.60 -10.80 -5.55
C CYS A 73 -14.53 -11.15 -6.72
N LEU A 74 -15.75 -11.61 -6.43
CA LEU A 74 -16.77 -11.84 -7.45
C LEU A 74 -17.12 -10.53 -8.16
N LYS A 75 -17.36 -10.62 -9.47
CA LYS A 75 -17.62 -9.45 -10.33
C LYS A 75 -18.86 -8.69 -9.85
N GLU A 76 -19.88 -9.43 -9.44
CA GLU A 76 -21.17 -8.93 -8.97
C GLU A 76 -20.98 -8.09 -7.71
N ASN A 77 -20.10 -8.50 -6.80
CA ASN A 77 -19.80 -7.75 -5.58
C ASN A 77 -19.05 -6.46 -5.89
N LEU A 78 -18.12 -6.48 -6.85
CA LEU A 78 -17.40 -5.28 -7.30
C LEU A 78 -18.35 -4.26 -7.97
N ILE A 79 -19.30 -4.74 -8.77
CA ILE A 79 -20.34 -3.90 -9.39
C ILE A 79 -21.25 -3.32 -8.32
N LYS A 80 -21.76 -4.15 -7.40
CA LYS A 80 -22.63 -3.71 -6.28
C LYS A 80 -21.94 -2.71 -5.36
N ALA A 81 -20.63 -2.84 -5.15
CA ALA A 81 -19.87 -1.88 -4.37
C ALA A 81 -19.78 -0.50 -5.05
N GLY A 82 -20.00 -0.41 -6.37
CA GLY A 82 -19.83 0.82 -7.15
C GLY A 82 -18.47 0.91 -7.86
N ARG A 83 -17.77 -0.21 -8.08
CA ARG A 83 -16.47 -0.28 -8.77
C ARG A 83 -15.38 0.56 -8.08
N PHE A 84 -14.28 0.82 -8.77
CA PHE A 84 -13.21 1.70 -8.30
C PHE A 84 -13.65 3.17 -8.35
N ASP A 85 -13.26 3.94 -7.35
CA ASP A 85 -13.55 5.37 -7.29
C ASP A 85 -12.46 6.17 -8.02
N GLU A 86 -12.83 6.72 -9.18
CA GLU A 86 -11.92 7.43 -10.08
C GLU A 86 -11.37 8.73 -9.49
N GLU A 87 -11.95 9.28 -8.41
CA GLU A 87 -11.38 10.44 -7.73
C GLU A 87 -9.98 10.14 -7.16
N PHE A 88 -9.71 8.89 -6.77
CA PHE A 88 -8.38 8.47 -6.34
C PHE A 88 -7.39 8.29 -7.49
N GLY A 89 -7.85 8.19 -8.74
CA GLY A 89 -7.01 7.94 -9.92
C GLY A 89 -6.03 9.07 -10.26
N LYS A 90 -6.19 10.25 -9.66
CA LYS A 90 -5.33 11.43 -9.89
C LYS A 90 -3.99 11.36 -9.14
N GLY A 91 -3.83 10.43 -8.19
CA GLY A 91 -2.63 10.31 -7.36
C GLY A 91 -2.45 8.88 -6.82
N PHE A 92 -1.27 8.58 -6.29
CA PHE A 92 -0.99 7.23 -5.78
C PHE A 92 -1.72 6.89 -4.47
N GLY A 93 -2.41 5.75 -4.47
CA GLY A 93 -2.82 4.99 -3.28
C GLY A 93 -4.25 5.24 -2.79
N TRP A 94 -4.69 4.39 -1.87
CA TRP A 94 -6.03 4.34 -1.23
C TRP A 94 -7.17 3.83 -2.09
N LEU A 95 -7.04 3.84 -3.41
CA LEU A 95 -8.04 3.35 -4.36
C LEU A 95 -8.52 1.91 -4.03
N ASP A 96 -7.57 0.99 -3.88
CA ASP A 96 -7.80 -0.42 -3.54
C ASP A 96 -8.44 -0.59 -2.16
N ARG A 97 -7.89 0.12 -1.19
CA ARG A 97 -8.26 0.06 0.21
C ARG A 97 -9.64 0.65 0.50
N GLU A 98 -10.02 1.68 -0.24
CA GLU A 98 -11.34 2.29 -0.16
C GLU A 98 -12.41 1.33 -0.68
N LEU A 99 -12.19 0.71 -1.84
CA LEU A 99 -13.07 -0.34 -2.35
C LEU A 99 -13.13 -1.53 -1.38
N GLY A 100 -12.00 -1.95 -0.82
CA GLY A 100 -11.94 -2.97 0.23
C GLY A 100 -12.82 -2.63 1.43
N LEU A 101 -12.82 -1.37 1.89
CA LEU A 101 -13.69 -0.94 2.99
C LEU A 101 -15.18 -1.00 2.61
N ARG A 102 -15.55 -0.57 1.41
CA ARG A 102 -16.94 -0.68 0.92
C ARG A 102 -17.40 -2.13 0.87
N LEU A 103 -16.58 -3.03 0.33
CA LEU A 103 -16.88 -4.46 0.29
C LEU A 103 -17.08 -5.05 1.69
N ILE A 104 -16.22 -4.71 2.66
CA ILE A 104 -16.43 -5.14 4.06
C ILE A 104 -17.72 -4.58 4.65
N LYS A 105 -18.06 -3.31 4.37
CA LYS A 105 -19.33 -2.70 4.83
C LYS A 105 -20.57 -3.36 4.24
N MET A 106 -20.46 -3.95 3.04
CA MET A 106 -21.51 -4.76 2.43
C MET A 106 -21.65 -6.15 3.07
N GLY A 107 -20.81 -6.49 4.04
CA GLY A 107 -20.86 -7.77 4.76
C GLY A 107 -19.94 -8.85 4.18
N LEU A 108 -19.10 -8.54 3.18
CA LEU A 108 -18.10 -9.50 2.70
C LEU A 108 -17.06 -9.77 3.80
N LYS A 109 -16.60 -11.02 3.86
CA LYS A 109 -15.52 -11.42 4.76
C LYS A 109 -14.20 -11.53 3.99
N ARG A 110 -13.11 -11.03 4.58
CA ARG A 110 -11.76 -11.24 4.05
C ARG A 110 -11.28 -12.64 4.43
N VAL A 111 -10.85 -13.41 3.44
CA VAL A 111 -10.19 -14.71 3.59
C VAL A 111 -8.79 -14.61 3.00
N LYS A 112 -7.79 -15.08 3.73
CA LYS A 112 -6.41 -15.07 3.25
C LYS A 112 -5.99 -16.47 2.83
N ASN A 113 -5.87 -16.73 1.52
CA ASN A 113 -5.37 -18.00 1.02
C ASN A 113 -3.85 -17.93 0.86
N ARG A 114 -3.13 -18.48 1.84
CA ARG A 114 -1.67 -18.50 1.88
C ARG A 114 -1.01 -19.36 0.79
N ARG A 115 -1.77 -20.20 0.08
CA ARG A 115 -1.28 -20.94 -1.09
C ARG A 115 -1.43 -20.16 -2.39
N ALA A 116 -2.28 -19.12 -2.40
CA ALA A 116 -2.44 -18.19 -3.51
C ALA A 116 -1.39 -17.07 -3.48
N TYR A 117 -0.15 -17.36 -3.08
CA TYR A 117 0.89 -16.33 -3.04
C TYR A 117 1.42 -16.01 -4.44
N VAL A 118 1.94 -14.79 -4.59
CA VAL A 118 2.68 -14.33 -5.76
C VAL A 118 4.07 -13.89 -5.34
N LEU A 119 5.01 -13.90 -6.29
CA LEU A 119 6.35 -13.36 -6.10
C LEU A 119 6.39 -11.96 -6.73
N HIS A 120 6.42 -10.93 -5.90
CA HIS A 120 6.50 -9.55 -6.35
C HIS A 120 7.96 -9.20 -6.65
N TYR A 121 8.30 -9.04 -7.91
CA TYR A 121 9.66 -8.78 -8.35
C TYR A 121 10.02 -7.31 -8.24
N GLN A 122 11.04 -7.00 -7.46
CA GLN A 122 11.52 -5.62 -7.36
C GLN A 122 12.57 -5.34 -8.43
N ILE A 123 12.15 -4.72 -9.54
CA ILE A 123 12.99 -4.42 -10.72
C ILE A 123 14.09 -3.41 -10.38
N GLU A 124 13.81 -2.35 -9.61
CA GLU A 124 14.78 -1.28 -9.33
C GLU A 124 14.67 -0.64 -7.94
N LYS A 125 15.79 -0.04 -7.49
CA LYS A 125 15.79 0.88 -6.35
C LYS A 125 15.14 2.21 -6.77
N LYS A 126 13.90 2.41 -6.31
CA LYS A 126 13.16 3.65 -6.51
C LYS A 126 13.95 4.85 -5.93
N ASN A 127 14.16 5.88 -6.76
CA ASN A 127 14.88 7.08 -6.33
C ASN A 127 14.11 7.84 -5.24
N LEU A 128 14.79 8.76 -4.55
CA LEU A 128 14.21 9.47 -3.41
C LEU A 128 13.02 10.35 -3.84
N THR A 129 13.15 11.07 -4.95
CA THR A 129 12.13 11.98 -5.50
C THR A 129 10.83 11.24 -5.84
N PHE A 130 10.92 10.07 -6.47
CA PHE A 130 9.78 9.20 -6.77
C PHE A 130 9.09 8.74 -5.49
N LEU A 131 9.87 8.32 -4.48
CA LEU A 131 9.33 7.92 -3.19
C LEU A 131 8.65 9.11 -2.47
N ALA A 132 9.23 10.31 -2.56
CA ALA A 132 8.66 11.53 -1.99
C ALA A 132 7.33 11.90 -2.63
N LYS A 133 7.27 11.96 -3.97
CA LYS A 133 6.03 12.19 -4.73
C LYS A 133 4.96 11.17 -4.36
N LYS A 134 5.32 9.88 -4.39
CA LYS A 134 4.41 8.80 -3.98
C LYS A 134 3.92 8.95 -2.54
N ARG A 135 4.70 9.50 -1.62
CA ARG A 135 4.26 9.78 -0.25
C ARG A 135 3.33 10.98 -0.17
N LYS A 136 3.60 12.05 -0.90
CA LYS A 136 2.72 13.23 -1.01
C LYS A 136 1.35 12.83 -1.55
N ASP A 137 1.30 12.12 -2.67
CA ASP A 137 0.05 11.65 -3.26
C ASP A 137 -0.75 10.76 -2.28
N ARG A 138 -0.06 9.86 -1.58
CA ARG A 138 -0.68 9.03 -0.54
C ARG A 138 -1.18 9.84 0.65
N GLY A 139 -0.54 10.96 1.00
CA GLY A 139 -1.03 11.84 2.05
C GLY A 139 -2.33 12.51 1.61
N GLU A 140 -2.33 13.07 0.40
CA GLU A 140 -3.49 13.77 -0.16
C GLU A 140 -4.70 12.84 -0.30
N ASN A 141 -4.53 11.69 -0.95
CA ASN A 141 -5.58 10.69 -1.10
C ASN A 141 -6.05 10.12 0.25
N ALA A 142 -5.23 10.16 1.32
CA ALA A 142 -5.69 9.72 2.64
C ALA A 142 -6.77 10.64 3.21
N ILE A 143 -6.71 11.93 2.89
CA ILE A 143 -7.75 12.90 3.27
C ILE A 143 -9.03 12.63 2.50
N LEU A 144 -8.94 12.37 1.19
CA LEU A 144 -10.09 11.97 0.38
C LEU A 144 -10.75 10.70 0.93
N TYR A 145 -9.94 9.70 1.29
CA TYR A 145 -10.42 8.46 1.92
C TYR A 145 -11.14 8.73 3.24
N TYR A 146 -10.58 9.57 4.11
CA TYR A 146 -11.24 9.96 5.36
C TYR A 146 -12.52 10.77 5.14
N LYS A 147 -12.54 11.68 4.15
CA LYS A 147 -13.74 12.45 3.79
C LYS A 147 -14.89 11.54 3.39
N LYS A 148 -14.63 10.53 2.55
CA LYS A 148 -15.64 9.55 2.11
C LYS A 148 -16.04 8.60 3.25
N HIS A 149 -15.15 8.33 4.20
CA HIS A 149 -15.40 7.42 5.31
C HIS A 149 -14.84 7.95 6.65
N PRO A 150 -15.57 8.87 7.33
CA PRO A 150 -15.09 9.57 8.52
C PRO A 150 -15.21 8.72 9.79
N VAL A 151 -14.50 7.59 9.84
CA VAL A 151 -14.49 6.67 10.98
C VAL A 151 -13.09 6.57 11.60
N LYS A 152 -13.03 6.28 12.91
CA LYS A 152 -11.76 6.22 13.68
C LYS A 152 -10.72 5.28 13.05
N LYS A 153 -11.18 4.14 12.51
CA LYS A 153 -10.34 3.18 11.80
C LYS A 153 -9.63 3.83 10.60
N VAL A 154 -10.37 4.51 9.75
CA VAL A 154 -9.84 5.22 8.57
C VAL A 154 -8.89 6.35 9.00
N LYS A 155 -9.23 7.13 10.03
CA LYS A 155 -8.33 8.17 10.57
C LYS A 155 -6.98 7.61 11.03
N LYS A 156 -6.98 6.46 11.72
CA LYS A 156 -5.76 5.77 12.16
C LYS A 156 -4.94 5.29 10.96
N GLU A 157 -5.60 4.67 9.98
CA GLU A 157 -4.98 4.14 8.78
C GLU A 157 -4.34 5.25 7.94
N ALA A 158 -5.05 6.38 7.79
CA ALA A 158 -4.62 7.61 7.12
C ALA A 158 -3.48 8.37 7.83
N ARG A 159 -3.02 7.89 8.99
CA ARG A 159 -1.84 8.39 9.72
C ARG A 159 -1.85 9.89 10.01
N PHE A 160 -2.97 10.43 10.47
CA PHE A 160 -3.08 11.87 10.80
C PHE A 160 -2.06 12.32 11.87
N HIS A 161 -1.57 11.40 12.71
CA HIS A 161 -0.49 11.68 13.67
C HIS A 161 0.82 12.14 13.00
N TYR A 162 1.02 11.94 11.69
CA TYR A 162 2.16 12.48 10.96
C TYR A 162 2.13 14.01 10.89
N LEU A 163 0.96 14.65 10.95
CA LEU A 163 0.86 16.12 11.06
C LEU A 163 1.51 16.63 12.36
N PHE A 164 1.33 15.88 13.45
CA PHE A 164 1.95 16.21 14.74
C PHE A 164 3.47 16.00 14.71
N TYR A 165 3.94 14.88 14.14
CA TYR A 165 5.37 14.63 13.98
C TYR A 165 6.02 15.70 13.10
N ASP A 166 5.36 16.06 12.01
CA ASP A 166 5.82 17.12 11.12
C ASP A 166 5.91 18.48 11.82
N LYS A 167 4.92 18.82 12.65
CA LYS A 167 4.97 20.04 13.47
C LYS A 167 6.16 20.06 14.43
N ILE A 168 6.49 18.92 15.06
CA ILE A 168 7.68 18.80 15.92
C ILE A 168 8.96 18.99 15.11
N LEU A 169 9.09 18.29 13.97
CA LEU A 169 10.26 18.38 13.09
C LEU A 169 10.46 19.81 12.59
N ASN A 170 9.38 20.51 12.27
CA ASN A 170 9.41 21.92 11.86
C ASN A 170 9.86 22.83 13.00
N LYS A 171 9.34 22.63 14.22
CA LYS A 171 9.74 23.40 15.41
C LYS A 171 11.23 23.25 15.74
N LEU A 172 11.82 22.09 15.43
CA LEU A 172 13.25 21.84 15.58
C LEU A 172 14.11 22.43 14.45
N GLY A 173 13.50 23.05 13.43
CA GLY A 173 14.20 23.56 12.24
C GLY A 173 14.72 22.45 11.32
N TRP A 174 14.21 21.22 11.44
CA TRP A 174 14.75 20.07 10.70
C TRP A 174 14.21 19.98 9.28
N THR A 175 12.97 20.42 9.06
CA THR A 175 12.27 20.37 7.76
C THR A 175 13.10 21.04 6.66
N GLU A 176 13.50 22.29 6.88
CA GLU A 176 14.26 23.08 5.90
C GLU A 176 15.74 22.67 5.83
N LYS A 177 16.33 22.24 6.95
CA LYS A 177 17.77 21.96 7.04
C LYS A 177 18.16 20.54 6.64
N TYR A 178 17.40 19.55 7.09
CA TYR A 178 17.77 18.14 7.01
C TYR A 178 16.79 17.27 6.22
N LEU A 179 15.54 17.71 6.05
CA LEU A 179 14.52 16.94 5.33
C LEU A 179 14.38 17.45 3.89
N THR A 180 15.53 17.62 3.21
CA THR A 180 15.61 18.06 1.82
C THR A 180 16.28 17.02 0.95
N GLU A 181 15.90 16.93 -0.33
CA GLU A 181 16.51 15.99 -1.28
C GLU A 181 18.03 16.18 -1.37
N LYS A 182 18.50 17.44 -1.31
CA LYS A 182 19.93 17.79 -1.28
C LYS A 182 20.65 17.16 -0.10
N TYR A 183 20.14 17.34 1.12
CA TYR A 183 20.77 16.79 2.33
C TYR A 183 20.76 15.25 2.33
N LEU A 184 19.64 14.64 1.93
CA LEU A 184 19.54 13.19 1.86
C LEU A 184 20.45 12.60 0.77
N SER A 185 20.60 13.27 -0.37
CA SER A 185 21.52 12.85 -1.44
C SER A 185 22.97 12.92 -0.96
N PHE A 186 23.34 13.98 -0.23
CA PHE A 186 24.64 14.09 0.42
C PHE A 186 24.90 12.93 1.41
N LEU A 187 23.94 12.61 2.29
CA LEU A 187 24.07 11.49 3.21
C LEU A 187 24.18 10.14 2.49
N TYR A 188 23.44 9.96 1.39
CA TYR A 188 23.49 8.76 0.57
C TYR A 188 24.86 8.58 -0.09
N GLN A 189 25.38 9.63 -0.73
CA GLN A 189 26.70 9.62 -1.37
C GLN A 189 27.82 9.33 -0.38
N LYS A 190 27.73 9.88 0.84
CA LYS A 190 28.69 9.60 1.93
C LYS A 190 28.51 8.22 2.59
N LYS A 191 27.57 7.39 2.12
CA LYS A 191 27.22 6.10 2.76
C LYS A 191 26.97 6.24 4.27
N SER A 192 26.39 7.37 4.69
CA SER A 192 26.22 7.68 6.11
C SER A 192 25.23 6.74 6.79
N ILE A 193 25.58 6.24 7.98
CA ILE A 193 24.68 5.42 8.80
C ILE A 193 23.39 6.15 9.21
N ARG A 194 23.38 7.49 9.12
CA ARG A 194 22.21 8.32 9.42
C ARG A 194 21.19 8.34 8.28
N TYR A 195 21.58 7.98 7.05
CA TYR A 195 20.72 8.07 5.87
C TYR A 195 19.37 7.35 6.03
N PRO A 196 19.28 6.09 6.52
CA PRO A 196 17.99 5.41 6.65
C PRO A 196 17.02 6.13 7.59
N LEU A 197 17.53 6.70 8.69
CA LEU A 197 16.73 7.43 9.67
C LEU A 197 16.21 8.74 9.09
N PHE A 198 17.09 9.56 8.50
CA PHE A 198 16.66 10.83 7.88
C PHE A 198 15.76 10.59 6.68
N LYS A 199 15.99 9.54 5.89
CA LYS A 199 15.08 9.13 4.80
C LYS A 199 13.68 8.84 5.36
N LYS A 200 13.58 8.15 6.49
CA LYS A 200 12.30 7.88 7.15
C LYS A 200 11.59 9.17 7.58
N PHE A 201 12.30 10.10 8.24
CA PHE A 201 11.73 11.40 8.63
C PHE A 201 11.30 12.22 7.41
N TYR A 202 12.11 12.25 6.36
CA TYR A 202 11.79 12.93 5.11
C TYR A 202 10.51 12.37 4.47
N LEU A 203 10.34 11.05 4.41
CA LEU A 203 9.12 10.44 3.87
C LEU A 203 7.88 10.65 4.77
N ILE A 204 8.05 10.85 6.07
CA ILE A 204 6.98 11.27 7.00
C ILE A 204 6.59 12.71 6.69
N HIS A 205 7.57 13.60 6.55
CA HIS A 205 7.37 15.01 6.17
C HIS A 205 6.61 15.12 4.84
N CYS A 206 7.07 14.44 3.79
CA CYS A 206 6.38 14.41 2.50
C CYS A 206 4.93 13.90 2.59
N TYR A 207 4.69 12.88 3.42
CA TYR A 207 3.32 12.41 3.63
C TYR A 207 2.46 13.45 4.38
N ALA A 208 3.02 14.15 5.36
CA ALA A 208 2.35 15.21 6.09
C ALA A 208 2.06 16.43 5.20
N GLU A 209 2.96 16.81 4.31
CA GLU A 209 2.69 17.81 3.26
C GLU A 209 1.50 17.39 2.39
N GLY A 210 1.45 16.11 1.98
CA GLY A 210 0.31 15.56 1.26
C GLY A 210 -1.00 15.65 2.05
N LEU A 211 -0.97 15.34 3.35
CA LEU A 211 -2.14 15.50 4.23
C LEU A 211 -2.61 16.96 4.28
N LYS A 212 -1.69 17.93 4.40
CA LYS A 212 -2.03 19.38 4.40
C LYS A 212 -2.68 19.80 3.08
N SER A 213 -2.06 19.45 1.95
CA SER A 213 -2.62 19.65 0.60
C SER A 213 -4.04 19.07 0.48
N GLY A 214 -4.22 17.82 0.93
CA GLY A 214 -5.52 17.16 0.90
C GLY A 214 -6.58 17.83 1.78
N ILE A 215 -6.22 18.33 2.96
CA ILE A 215 -7.14 19.06 3.86
C ILE A 215 -7.66 20.31 3.16
N GLU A 216 -6.77 21.09 2.56
CA GLU A 216 -7.10 22.31 1.82
C GLU A 216 -7.95 21.99 0.59
N LYS A 217 -7.47 21.08 -0.26
CA LYS A 217 -8.12 20.66 -1.51
C LYS A 217 -9.54 20.13 -1.29
N HIS A 218 -9.73 19.28 -0.27
CA HIS A 218 -11.00 18.61 -0.03
C HIS A 218 -11.87 19.29 1.04
N LYS A 219 -11.40 20.40 1.63
CA LYS A 219 -12.05 21.21 2.67
C LYS A 219 -12.48 20.38 3.90
N VAL A 220 -11.60 19.51 4.37
CA VAL A 220 -11.91 18.57 5.47
C VAL A 220 -11.57 19.19 6.83
N ARG A 221 -12.56 19.26 7.73
CA ARG A 221 -12.30 19.61 9.14
C ARG A 221 -11.88 18.36 9.92
N ILE A 222 -10.65 18.35 10.41
CA ILE A 222 -10.15 17.27 11.28
C ILE A 222 -10.77 17.48 12.67
N LYS A 223 -11.80 16.71 13.00
CA LYS A 223 -12.29 16.53 14.37
C LYS A 223 -11.32 15.67 15.18
#